data_AF-A0A3N0A4A6-F1
#
_entry.id   AF-A0A3N0A4A6-F1
#
_cell.length_a   1.000
_cell.length_b   1.000
_cell.length_c   1.000
_cell.angle_alpha   90.00
_cell.angle_beta   90.00
_cell.angle_gamma   90.00
#
_symmetry.space_group_name_H-M   'P 1'
#
loop_
_entity.id
_entity.type
_entity.pdbx_description
1 polymer ?
#
loop_
_entity_poly.entity_id
_entity_poly.type
_entity_poly.pdbx_seq_one_letter_code
_entity_poly.pdbx_strand_id
1 'polypeptide(L)'
;EHDFYSDWKPYHFGPYSQRLAVDLSSAVDHGYVQEDDSMNENSKYKQYGLSVKGRIAYRNLLTDNLFLNDIHELLVSLQHQSLMKILKQIYMDYPQYTVQSQIKHKITD
;
A
#
# COMPACT_ATOMS: atom_id res chain seq x y z
N GLU A 1 2.71 20.75 -11.85
CA GLU A 1 2.65 20.28 -10.46
C GLU A 1 2.29 18.80 -10.50
N HIS A 2 3.16 17.93 -10.00
CA HIS A 2 2.86 16.49 -9.93
C HIS A 2 2.17 16.22 -8.60
N ASP A 3 0.92 15.77 -8.70
CA ASP A 3 0.06 15.45 -7.57
C ASP A 3 0.72 14.34 -6.72
N PHE A 4 0.58 14.43 -5.40
CA PHE A 4 1.28 13.54 -4.45
C PHE A 4 1.03 12.04 -4.73
N TYR A 5 -0.14 11.70 -5.31
CA TYR A 5 -0.53 10.35 -5.70
C TYR A 5 -0.03 9.91 -7.09
N SER A 6 0.71 10.76 -7.80
CA SER A 6 1.30 10.46 -9.11
C SER A 6 2.80 10.09 -9.07
N ASP A 7 3.49 10.30 -7.93
CA ASP A 7 4.93 10.06 -7.77
C ASP A 7 5.22 8.88 -6.84
N TRP A 8 5.14 7.64 -7.38
CA TRP A 8 5.30 6.33 -6.71
C TRP A 8 6.69 6.04 -6.10
N LYS A 9 7.40 7.05 -5.61
CA LYS A 9 8.68 6.86 -4.93
C LYS A 9 8.46 6.08 -3.62
N PRO A 10 9.18 4.97 -3.40
CA PRO A 10 9.06 4.11 -2.22
C PRO A 10 9.10 4.82 -0.86
N TYR A 11 9.75 5.98 -0.74
CA TYR A 11 9.78 6.75 0.52
C TYR A 11 8.53 7.62 0.75
N HIS A 12 7.70 7.86 -0.27
CA HIS A 12 6.39 8.51 -0.13
C HIS A 12 5.26 7.52 0.20
N PHE A 13 5.46 6.22 -0.08
CA PHE A 13 4.45 5.17 0.09
C PHE A 13 4.93 4.01 0.98
N GLY A 14 6.08 4.16 1.65
CA GLY A 14 6.59 3.18 2.58
C GLY A 14 5.78 3.15 3.89
N PRO A 15 5.96 2.12 4.71
CA PRO A 15 5.27 1.93 6.00
C PRO A 15 5.50 3.05 7.03
N TYR A 16 6.31 4.06 6.69
CA TYR A 16 6.65 5.22 7.53
C TYR A 16 6.43 6.56 6.82
N SER A 17 5.67 6.61 5.72
CA SER A 17 5.26 7.88 5.12
C SER A 17 4.36 8.63 6.10
N GLN A 18 4.81 9.78 6.60
CA GLN A 18 4.03 10.59 7.55
C GLN A 18 2.67 10.98 6.99
N ARG A 19 2.60 11.27 5.68
CA ARG A 19 1.35 11.62 5.02
C ARG A 19 0.40 10.42 4.92
N LEU A 20 0.92 9.25 4.54
CA LEU A 20 0.12 8.02 4.56
C LEU A 20 -0.38 7.68 5.98
N ALA A 21 0.46 7.90 7.00
CA ALA A 21 0.08 7.68 8.39
C ALA A 21 -1.06 8.62 8.83
N VAL A 22 -0.99 9.91 8.48
CA VAL A 22 -2.05 10.89 8.76
C VAL A 22 -3.35 10.51 8.04
N ASP A 23 -3.28 10.17 6.75
CA ASP A 23 -4.45 9.78 5.97
C ASP A 23 -5.09 8.50 6.52
N LEU A 24 -4.27 7.52 6.93
CA LEU A 24 -4.72 6.27 7.51
C LEU A 24 -5.37 6.47 8.89
N SER A 25 -4.77 7.29 9.77
CA SER A 25 -5.37 7.65 11.06
C SER A 25 -6.71 8.34 10.87
N SER A 26 -6.81 9.29 9.93
CA SER A 26 -8.08 9.94 9.61
C SER A 26 -9.11 8.91 9.11
N ALA A 27 -8.73 7.96 8.26
CA ALA A 27 -9.64 6.92 7.78
C ALA A 27 -10.13 5.99 8.91
N VAL A 28 -9.31 5.74 9.93
CA VAL A 28 -9.69 5.03 11.15
C VAL A 28 -10.67 5.87 11.99
N ASP A 29 -10.36 7.14 12.25
CA ASP A 29 -11.21 8.04 13.06
C ASP A 29 -12.61 8.22 12.47
N HIS A 30 -12.70 8.25 11.13
CA HIS A 30 -13.98 8.34 10.42
C HIS A 30 -14.68 6.98 10.25
N GLY A 31 -14.09 5.89 10.72
CA GLY A 31 -14.65 4.54 10.72
C GLY A 31 -14.68 3.87 9.34
N TYR A 32 -13.86 4.31 8.39
CA TYR A 32 -13.71 3.66 7.08
C TYR A 32 -12.70 2.49 7.13
N VAL A 33 -11.66 2.63 7.97
CA VAL A 33 -10.67 1.59 8.25
C VAL A 33 -10.83 1.13 9.70
N GLN A 34 -10.60 -0.15 9.94
CA GLN A 34 -10.51 -0.75 11.27
C GLN A 34 -9.09 -1.26 11.48
N GLU A 35 -8.55 -1.02 12.68
CA GLU A 35 -7.34 -1.69 13.14
C GLU A 35 -7.73 -3.08 13.65
N ASP A 36 -6.96 -4.10 13.28
CA ASP A 36 -7.15 -5.46 13.75
C ASP A 36 -6.26 -5.69 14.98
N ASP A 37 -6.87 -5.59 16.16
CA ASP A 37 -6.23 -5.82 17.45
C ASP A 37 -6.15 -7.32 17.82
N SER A 38 -6.66 -8.22 16.96
CA SER A 38 -6.77 -9.65 17.29
C SER A 38 -5.46 -10.44 17.15
N MET A 39 -4.37 -9.80 16.72
CA MET A 39 -3.06 -10.43 16.58
C MET A 39 -2.20 -10.19 17.83
N ASN A 40 -1.83 -11.31 18.48
CA ASN A 40 -0.79 -11.52 19.49
C ASN A 40 -0.05 -10.25 19.96
N GLU A 41 0.01 -10.03 21.28
CA GLU A 41 0.80 -8.98 21.96
C GLU A 41 2.28 -8.87 21.52
N ASN A 42 2.79 -9.86 20.77
CA ASN A 42 4.13 -9.90 20.18
C ASN A 42 4.24 -9.38 18.73
N SER A 43 3.14 -9.02 18.05
CA SER A 43 3.21 -8.44 16.72
C SER A 43 3.56 -6.96 16.81
N LYS A 44 4.78 -6.60 16.43
CA LYS A 44 5.23 -5.20 16.32
C LYS A 44 4.58 -4.41 15.17
N TYR A 45 3.66 -5.02 14.42
CA TYR A 45 3.04 -4.44 13.25
C TYR A 45 1.53 -4.37 13.40
N LYS A 46 0.98 -3.17 13.16
CA LYS A 46 -0.45 -2.93 13.06
C LYS A 46 -1.01 -3.55 11.78
N GLN A 47 -2.17 -4.16 11.89
CA GLN A 47 -2.93 -4.66 10.75
C GLN A 47 -4.17 -3.79 10.56
N TYR A 48 -4.50 -3.50 9.30
CA TYR A 48 -5.61 -2.63 8.93
C TYR A 48 -6.50 -3.33 7.94
N GLY A 49 -7.80 -3.11 8.05
CA GLY A 49 -8.80 -3.60 7.10
C GLY A 49 -9.87 -2.56 6.82
N LEU A 50 -10.58 -2.68 5.70
CA LEU A 50 -11.76 -1.86 5.47
C LEU A 50 -12.92 -2.32 6.35
N SER A 51 -13.54 -1.37 7.05
CA SER A 51 -14.81 -1.60 7.74
C SER A 51 -15.94 -1.85 6.71
N VAL A 52 -17.13 -2.24 7.17
CA VAL A 52 -18.31 -2.34 6.28
C VAL A 52 -18.61 -0.99 5.62
N LYS A 53 -18.55 0.10 6.40
CA LYS A 53 -18.72 1.48 5.92
C LYS A 53 -17.64 1.83 4.89
N GLY A 54 -16.39 1.47 5.15
CA GLY A 54 -15.26 1.64 4.23
C GLY A 54 -15.48 0.95 2.89
N ARG A 55 -15.94 -0.30 2.90
CA ARG A 55 -16.21 -1.05 1.67
C ARG A 55 -17.32 -0.44 0.82
N ILE A 56 -18.38 0.06 1.46
CA ILE A 56 -19.48 0.74 0.75
C ILE A 56 -18.97 2.04 0.13
N ALA A 57 -18.27 2.87 0.91
CA ALA A 57 -17.71 4.13 0.42
C ALA A 57 -16.72 3.90 -0.74
N TYR A 58 -15.84 2.90 -0.63
CA TYR A 58 -14.89 2.54 -1.67
C TYR A 58 -15.57 2.12 -2.97
N ARG A 59 -16.63 1.30 -2.90
CA ARG A 59 -17.41 0.90 -4.10
C ARG A 59 -18.08 2.09 -4.79
N ASN A 60 -18.64 3.01 -4.01
CA ASN A 60 -19.24 4.22 -4.56
C ASN A 60 -18.18 5.09 -5.25
N LEU A 61 -17.01 5.25 -4.61
CA LEU A 61 -15.89 5.99 -5.19
C LEU A 61 -15.42 5.40 -6.53
N LEU A 62 -15.34 4.07 -6.66
CA LEU A 62 -14.99 3.38 -7.92
C LEU A 62 -16.01 3.63 -9.03
N THR A 63 -17.29 3.76 -8.67
CA THR A 63 -18.37 4.05 -9.62
C THR A 63 -18.28 5.50 -10.12
N ASP A 64 -17.97 6.43 -9.22
CA ASP A 64 -17.96 7.86 -9.52
C ASP A 64 -16.63 8.34 -10.13
N ASN A 65 -15.54 7.57 -9.99
CA ASN A 65 -14.19 7.97 -10.39
C ASN A 65 -13.49 6.85 -11.18
N LEU A 66 -13.58 6.91 -12.51
CA LEU A 66 -13.04 5.87 -13.39
C LEU A 66 -11.54 5.62 -13.22
N PHE A 67 -10.73 6.65 -12.89
CA PHE A 67 -9.30 6.48 -12.66
C PHE A 67 -8.99 5.60 -11.43
N LEU A 68 -9.92 5.49 -10.48
CA LEU A 68 -9.76 4.59 -9.33
C LEU A 68 -9.89 3.12 -9.75
N ASN A 69 -10.52 2.83 -10.90
CA ASN A 69 -10.54 1.47 -11.44
C ASN A 69 -9.14 1.04 -11.88
N ASP A 70 -8.34 1.92 -12.47
CA ASP A 70 -6.96 1.60 -12.85
C ASP A 70 -6.11 1.25 -11.61
N ILE A 71 -6.29 2.00 -10.52
CA ILE A 71 -5.64 1.70 -9.23
C ILE A 71 -6.14 0.37 -8.66
N HIS A 72 -7.44 0.12 -8.75
CA HIS A 72 -8.04 -1.12 -8.27
C HIS A 72 -7.52 -2.34 -9.04
N GLU A 73 -7.47 -2.26 -10.38
CA GLU A 73 -6.93 -3.31 -11.24
C GLU A 73 -5.45 -3.57 -10.96
N LEU A 74 -4.66 -2.51 -10.74
CA LEU A 74 -3.27 -2.65 -10.32
C LEU A 74 -3.16 -3.40 -8.98
N LEU A 75 -3.95 -3.03 -7.97
CA LEU A 75 -3.95 -3.70 -6.66
C LEU A 75 -4.35 -5.17 -6.77
N VAL A 76 -5.40 -5.48 -7.55
CA VAL A 76 -5.83 -6.85 -7.81
C VAL A 76 -4.72 -7.64 -8.51
N SER A 77 -4.09 -7.07 -9.53
CA SER A 77 -2.95 -7.69 -10.22
C SER A 77 -1.79 -7.98 -9.27
N LEU A 78 -1.46 -7.05 -8.37
CA LEU A 78 -0.39 -7.22 -7.38
C LEU A 78 -0.71 -8.31 -6.35
N GLN A 79 -1.96 -8.46 -5.92
CA GLN A 79 -2.38 -9.52 -4.98
C GLN A 79 -2.19 -10.93 -5.54
N HIS A 80 -2.21 -11.10 -6.87
CA HIS A 80 -1.97 -12.38 -7.53
C HIS A 80 -0.48 -12.66 -7.78
N GLN A 81 0.42 -11.73 -7.41
CA GLN A 81 1.85 -11.89 -7.58
C GLN A 81 2.52 -12.31 -6.27
N SER A 82 3.55 -13.15 -6.37
CA SER A 82 4.39 -13.44 -5.20
C SER A 82 5.15 -12.18 -4.79
N LEU A 83 5.37 -12.03 -3.48
CA LEU A 83 6.16 -10.92 -2.94
C LEU A 83 7.54 -10.81 -3.63
N MET A 84 8.18 -11.93 -3.95
CA MET A 84 9.47 -11.91 -4.67
C MET A 84 9.37 -11.33 -6.07
N LYS A 85 8.30 -11.64 -6.81
CA LYS A 85 8.08 -11.08 -8.15
C LYS A 85 7.89 -9.55 -8.08
N ILE A 86 7.11 -9.08 -7.11
CA ILE A 86 6.89 -7.65 -6.87
C ILE A 86 8.22 -6.96 -6.51
N LEU A 87 9.00 -7.53 -5.58
CA LEU A 87 10.28 -6.97 -5.18
C LEU A 87 11.30 -6.94 -6.32
N LYS A 88 11.33 -7.95 -7.19
CA LYS A 88 12.19 -7.98 -8.38
C LYS A 88 11.87 -6.82 -9.33
N GLN A 89 10.58 -6.57 -9.58
CA GLN A 89 10.15 -5.45 -10.40
C GLN A 89 10.57 -4.10 -9.79
N ILE A 90 10.34 -3.89 -8.50
CA ILE A 90 10.76 -2.66 -7.80
C ILE A 90 12.28 -2.45 -7.89
N TYR A 91 13.07 -3.52 -7.79
CA TYR A 91 14.53 -3.44 -7.81
C TYR A 91 15.08 -3.12 -9.20
N MET A 92 14.36 -3.55 -10.25
CA MET A 92 14.67 -3.18 -11.63
C MET A 92 14.30 -1.72 -11.93
N ASP A 93 13.10 -1.29 -11.52
CA ASP A 93 12.60 0.06 -11.84
C ASP A 93 13.31 1.14 -11.00
N TYR A 94 13.78 0.78 -9.81
CA TYR A 94 14.41 1.71 -8.88
C TYR A 94 15.67 1.12 -8.22
N PRO A 95 16.74 0.90 -8.99
CA PRO A 95 17.96 0.24 -8.52
C PRO A 95 18.60 0.97 -7.32
N GLN A 96 18.39 2.28 -7.18
CA GLN A 96 18.90 3.09 -6.07
C GLN A 96 18.38 2.65 -4.69
N TYR A 97 17.20 2.02 -4.60
CA TYR A 97 16.68 1.51 -3.31
C TYR A 97 17.24 0.14 -2.95
N THR A 98 17.99 -0.50 -3.86
CA THR A 98 18.59 -1.81 -3.62
C THR A 98 19.94 -1.72 -2.92
N VAL A 99 20.55 -0.53 -2.83
CA VAL A 99 21.92 -0.32 -2.34
C VAL A 99 22.16 -0.90 -0.95
N GLN A 100 21.16 -0.83 -0.07
CA GLN A 100 21.24 -1.34 1.31
C GLN A 100 20.41 -2.63 1.51
N SER A 101 19.87 -3.23 0.44
CA SER A 101 19.04 -4.42 0.58
C SER A 101 19.88 -5.65 0.92
N GLN A 102 19.59 -6.25 2.08
CA GLN A 102 20.23 -7.49 2.55
C GLN A 102 19.87 -8.72 1.71
N ILE A 103 18.80 -8.63 0.90
CA ILE A 103 18.30 -9.71 0.05
C ILE A 103 18.51 -9.43 -1.45
N LYS A 104 19.26 -8.38 -1.80
CA LYS A 104 19.50 -7.96 -3.19
C LYS A 104 19.90 -9.12 -4.11
N HIS A 105 20.89 -9.89 -3.71
CA HIS A 105 21.41 -11.03 -4.47
C HIS A 105 20.34 -12.11 -4.74
N LYS A 106 19.40 -12.33 -3.81
CA LYS A 106 18.32 -13.34 -3.96
C LYS A 106 17.20 -12.91 -4.91
N ILE A 107 17.13 -11.62 -5.22
CA ILE A 107 16.06 -11.01 -6.01
C ILE A 107 16.54 -10.75 -7.45
N THR A 108 17.82 -10.44 -7.63
CA THR A 108 18.40 -10.13 -8.95
C THR A 108 18.78 -11.35 -9.79
N ASP A 109 18.95 -12.52 -9.16
CA ASP A 109 19.05 -13.82 -9.87
C ASP A 109 17.67 -14.24 -10.42
#